data_AF-A0A553PC10-F1
#
_entry.id   AF-A0A553PC10-F1
#
_cell.length_a   1.000
_cell.length_b   1.000
_cell.length_c   1.000
_cell.angle_alpha   90.00
_cell.angle_beta   90.00
_cell.angle_gamma   90.00
#
_symmetry.space_group_name_H-M   'P 1'
#
loop_
_entity.id
_entity.type
_entity.pdbx_description
1 polymer ?
#
loop_
_entity_poly.entity_id
_entity_poly.type
_entity_poly.pdbx_seq_one_letter_code
_entity_poly.pdbx_strand_id
1 'polypeptide(L)' 'MLRATTFHYPPFVFRNPGAPWSGVEVNILDIIAQSLGLTVTYEPPKDGKLWGFVFPNGSAVGLKADLLFGRSDIGFAS' A
#
# COMPACT_ATOMS: atom_id res chain seq x y z
N MET A 1 7.68 2.93 -12.47
CA MET A 1 7.74 2.75 -11.00
C MET A 1 6.31 2.76 -10.49
N LEU A 2 5.89 1.70 -9.81
CA LEU A 2 4.55 1.49 -9.27
C LEU A 2 4.53 1.86 -7.79
N ARG A 3 3.62 2.74 -7.38
CA ARG A 3 3.48 3.17 -5.97
C ARG A 3 2.39 2.34 -5.31
N ALA A 4 2.76 1.63 -4.25
CA ALA A 4 1.84 0.84 -3.46
C ALA A 4 1.70 1.43 -2.05
N THR A 5 0.47 1.73 -1.63
CA THR A 5 0.19 2.09 -0.24
C THR A 5 -0.27 0.85 0.52
N THR A 6 0.36 0.55 1.65
CA THR A 6 0.05 -0.62 2.49
C THR A 6 0.58 -0.40 3.90
N PHE A 7 0.17 -1.19 4.88
CA PHE A 7 0.58 -1.01 6.28
C PHE A 7 0.79 -2.35 6.96
N HIS A 8 1.46 -2.32 8.12
CA HIS A 8 1.74 -3.53 8.89
C HIS A 8 0.45 -4.26 9.26
N TYR A 9 0.25 -5.43 8.67
CA TYR A 9 -0.89 -6.30 8.93
C TYR A 9 -0.49 -7.77 8.71
N PRO A 10 0.12 -8.42 9.73
CA PRO A 10 0.52 -9.82 9.63
C PRO A 10 -0.67 -10.75 9.41
N PRO A 11 -0.50 -11.86 8.66
CA PRO A 11 0.74 -12.31 8.00
C PRO A 11 0.93 -11.72 6.58
N PHE A 12 0.05 -10.84 6.14
CA PHE A 12 -0.01 -10.35 4.77
C PHE A 12 1.06 -9.31 4.48
N VAL A 13 1.32 -8.43 5.45
CA VAL A 13 2.29 -7.33 5.33
C VAL A 13 3.07 -7.13 6.64
N PHE A 14 4.37 -7.30 6.57
CA PHE A 14 5.33 -7.00 7.62
C PHE A 14 6.07 -5.71 7.29
N ARG A 15 6.12 -4.79 8.27
CA ARG A 15 6.89 -3.55 8.19
C ARG A 15 7.77 -3.43 9.43
N ASN A 16 8.86 -4.21 9.45
CA ASN A 16 9.84 -4.16 10.53
C ASN A 16 10.81 -2.97 10.30
N PRO A 17 11.11 -2.16 11.33
CA PRO A 17 12.07 -1.07 11.21
C PRO A 17 13.42 -1.57 10.69
N GLY A 18 13.94 -0.91 9.65
CA GLY A 18 15.23 -1.26 9.04
C GLY A 18 15.22 -2.49 8.12
N ALA A 19 14.08 -3.18 7.96
CA ALA A 19 13.94 -4.30 7.04
C ALA A 19 13.12 -3.88 5.79
N PRO A 20 13.34 -4.56 4.64
CA PRO A 20 12.42 -4.49 3.52
C PRO A 20 10.99 -4.89 3.93
N TRP A 21 10.01 -4.40 3.17
CA TRP A 21 8.64 -4.90 3.29
C TRP A 21 8.61 -6.39 2.94
N SER A 22 7.76 -7.15 3.62
CA SER A 22 7.59 -8.58 3.34
C SER A 22 6.17 -9.04 3.71
N GLY A 23 5.87 -10.31 3.48
CA GLY A 23 4.55 -10.90 3.73
C GLY A 23 3.92 -11.40 2.44
N VAL A 24 2.79 -12.10 2.58
CA VAL A 24 2.16 -12.80 1.45
C VAL A 24 1.79 -11.83 0.32
N GLU A 25 1.17 -10.70 0.64
CA GLU A 25 0.71 -9.74 -0.38
C GLU A 25 1.87 -8.98 -1.03
N VAL A 26 2.89 -8.64 -0.25
CA VAL A 26 4.13 -8.02 -0.76
C VAL A 26 4.80 -8.95 -1.77
N ASN A 27 4.96 -10.22 -1.42
CA ASN A 27 5.58 -11.22 -2.29
C ASN A 27 4.79 -11.40 -3.61
N ILE A 28 3.46 -11.40 -3.54
CA ILE A 28 2.60 -11.49 -4.73
C ILE A 28 2.83 -10.28 -5.64
N LEU A 29 2.82 -9.06 -5.07
CA LEU A 29 2.98 -7.85 -5.88
C LEU A 29 4.40 -7.76 -6.48
N ASP A 30 5.43 -8.16 -5.74
CA ASP A 30 6.80 -8.20 -6.24
C ASP A 30 6.95 -9.18 -7.42
N ILE A 31 6.34 -10.37 -7.35
CA ILE A 31 6.36 -11.35 -8.45
C ILE A 31 5.67 -10.77 -9.69
N ILE A 32 4.49 -10.16 -9.51
CA ILE A 32 3.75 -9.52 -10.60
C ILE A 32 4.59 -8.40 -11.21
N ALA A 33 5.15 -7.50 -10.39
CA ALA A 33 5.95 -6.39 -10.87
C ALA A 33 7.20 -6.85 -11.62
N GLN A 34 7.92 -7.86 -11.10
CA GLN A 34 9.07 -8.45 -11.78
C GLN A 34 8.69 -9.04 -13.13
N SER A 35 7.57 -9.77 -13.23
CA SER A 35 7.10 -10.33 -14.50
C SER A 35 6.78 -9.28 -15.56
N LEU A 36 6.42 -8.06 -15.12
CA LEU A 36 6.08 -6.92 -15.96
C LEU A 36 7.27 -5.95 -16.19
N GLY A 37 8.45 -6.23 -15.63
CA GLY A 37 9.59 -5.32 -15.68
C GLY A 37 9.38 -4.01 -14.92
N LEU A 38 8.53 -4.02 -13.88
CA LEU A 38 8.23 -2.87 -13.04
C LEU A 38 9.01 -2.92 -11.72
N THR A 39 9.30 -1.74 -11.18
CA THR A 39 9.79 -1.56 -9.80
C THR A 39 8.65 -1.06 -8.92
N VAL A 40 8.55 -1.59 -7.69
CA VAL A 40 7.51 -1.20 -6.71
C VAL A 40 8.14 -0.42 -5.57
N THR A 41 7.46 0.64 -5.14
CA THR A 41 7.78 1.37 -3.90
C THR A 41 6.59 1.27 -2.95
N TYR A 42 6.86 0.80 -1.73
CA TYR A 42 5.85 0.59 -0.70
C TYR A 42 5.92 1.67 0.37
N GLU A 43 4.78 2.31 0.65
CA GLU A 43 4.65 3.36 1.67
C GLU A 43 3.41 3.12 2.56
N PRO A 44 3.44 3.48 3.85
CA PRO A 44 2.21 3.55 4.64
C PRO A 44 1.32 4.70 4.19
N PRO A 45 0.00 4.64 4.48
CA PRO A 45 -0.87 5.76 4.20
C PRO A 45 -0.36 7.07 4.81
N LYS A 46 -0.40 8.16 4.04
CA LYS A 46 0.28 9.43 4.42
C LYS A 46 -0.18 10.05 5.73
N ASP A 47 -1.44 9.81 6.12
CA ASP A 47 -2.04 10.33 7.34
C ASP A 47 -1.95 9.34 8.53
N GLY A 48 -1.26 8.20 8.32
CA GLY A 48 -1.11 7.14 9.32
C GLY A 48 -2.39 6.36 9.63
N LYS A 49 -3.51 6.63 8.95
CA LYS A 49 -4.74 5.84 9.07
C LYS A 49 -4.59 4.57 8.24
N LEU A 50 -5.21 3.47 8.66
CA LEU A 50 -5.11 2.16 7.97
C LEU A 50 -5.92 2.15 6.66
N TRP A 51 -6.94 1.31 6.51
CA TRP A 51 -7.80 1.31 5.30
C TRP A 51 -8.43 2.68 5.00
N GLY A 52 -8.91 3.35 6.04
CA GLY A 52 -9.58 4.64 5.94
C GLY A 52 -10.95 4.60 5.27
N PHE A 53 -11.52 5.78 5.05
CA PHE A 53 -12.89 5.99 4.58
C PHE A 53 -12.93 7.12 3.56
N VAL A 54 -13.93 7.07 2.67
CA VAL A 54 -14.33 8.20 1.84
C VAL A 54 -15.60 8.76 2.44
N PHE A 55 -15.61 10.04 2.76
CA PHE A 55 -16.72 10.74 3.38
C PHE A 55 -17.67 11.31 2.32
N PRO A 56 -18.95 11.58 2.66
CA PRO A 56 -19.92 12.13 1.71
C PRO A 56 -19.52 13.47 1.08
N ASN A 57 -18.67 14.26 1.75
CA ASN A 57 -18.15 15.53 1.26
C ASN A 57 -16.97 15.38 0.27
N GLY A 58 -16.62 14.15 -0.13
CA GLY A 58 -15.51 13.85 -1.04
C GLY A 58 -14.13 13.85 -0.37
N SER A 59 -14.03 14.20 0.91
CA SER A 59 -12.79 14.00 1.66
C SER A 59 -12.55 12.51 1.93
N ALA A 60 -11.29 12.13 2.11
CA ALA A 60 -10.92 10.75 2.42
C ALA A 60 -9.70 10.70 3.33
N VAL A 61 -9.55 9.58 4.05
CA VAL A 61 -8.37 9.25 4.89
C VAL A 61 -7.84 7.86 4.59
N GLY A 62 -6.63 7.55 5.08
CA GLY A 62 -5.98 6.24 4.99
C GLY A 62 -5.65 5.81 3.57
N LEU A 63 -5.50 4.50 3.38
CA LEU A 63 -5.22 3.85 2.10
C LEU A 63 -6.21 4.30 1.01
N LYS A 64 -7.50 4.44 1.34
CA LYS A 64 -8.50 4.94 0.39
C LYS A 64 -8.24 6.36 -0.07
N ALA A 65 -7.75 7.26 0.79
CA ALA A 65 -7.36 8.61 0.38
C ALA A 65 -6.19 8.60 -0.60
N ASP A 66 -5.22 7.73 -0.37
CA ASP A 66 -4.04 7.67 -1.21
C ASP A 66 -4.36 7.18 -2.62
N LEU A 67 -5.32 6.27 -2.75
CA LEU A 67 -5.88 5.87 -4.04
C LEU A 67 -6.72 6.99 -4.67
N LEU A 68 -7.68 7.54 -3.91
CA LEU A 68 -8.61 8.56 -4.43
C LEU A 68 -7.90 9.81 -4.93
N PHE A 69 -6.84 10.24 -4.23
CA PHE A 69 -6.08 11.45 -4.55
C PHE A 69 -4.82 11.17 -5.39
N GLY A 70 -4.68 9.98 -5.99
CA GLY A 70 -3.59 9.64 -6.92
C GLY A 70 -2.20 9.62 -6.29
N ARG A 71 -2.11 9.46 -4.97
CA ARG A 71 -0.84 9.38 -4.21
C ARG A 71 -0.22 7.99 -4.29
N SER A 72 -1.03 6.97 -4.55
CA SER A 72 -0.61 5.60 -4.86
C SER A 72 -1.42 5.02 -6.00
N ASP A 73 -0.84 4.05 -6.68
CA ASP A 73 -1.43 3.40 -7.86
C ASP A 73 -2.18 2.12 -7.46
N ILE A 74 -1.71 1.44 -6.40
CA ILE A 74 -2.33 0.24 -5.83
C ILE A 74 -2.36 0.37 -4.30
N GLY A 75 -3.38 -0.22 -3.67
CA GLY A 75 -3.48 -0.36 -2.22
C GLY A 75 -3.91 -1.76 -1.84
N PHE A 76 -3.23 -2.36 -0.86
CA PHE A 76 -3.55 -3.68 -0.33
C PHE A 76 -3.26 -3.74 1.17
N ALA A 77 -4.05 -4.54 1.88
CA ALA A 77 -3.89 -4.97 3.27
C ALA A 77 -5.16 -5.77 3.61
N SER A 78 -5.11 -7.09 3.47
CA SER A 78 -6.25 -8.00 3.70
C SER A 78 -6.29 -8.55 5.10
#